data_AF-A0A1F9D5D6-F1
#
_entry.id   AF-A0A1F9D5D6-F1
#
_cell.length_a   1.000
_cell.length_b   1.000
_cell.length_c   1.000
_cell.angle_alpha   90.00
_cell.angle_beta   90.00
_cell.angle_gamma   90.00
#
_symmetry.space_group_name_H-M   'P 1'
#
loop_
_entity.id
_entity.type
_entity.pdbx_description
1 polymer ?
#
loop_
_entity_poly.entity_id
_entity_poly.type
_entity_poly.pdbx_seq_one_letter_code
_entity_poly.pdbx_strand_id
1 'polypeptide(L)' 'MVGIAGDHIRRVAIVEDVAKKFYPLFKGTFIGLKNGRVVEIMSDRVIVEEREAKIAKRVILKLRKD' A
#
# COMPACT_ATOMS: atom_id res chain seq x y z
N MET A 1 -5.42 6.00 -0.83
CA MET A 1 -5.13 5.21 -2.05
C MET A 1 -6.12 5.62 -3.12
N VAL A 2 -5.63 5.84 -4.34
CA VAL A 2 -6.40 6.42 -5.44
C VAL A 2 -6.87 5.34 -6.42
N GLY A 3 -6.08 4.30 -6.62
CA GLY A 3 -6.43 3.23 -7.55
C GLY A 3 -5.58 1.98 -7.36
N ILE A 4 -6.09 0.85 -7.87
CA ILE A 4 -5.32 -0.38 -8.09
C ILE A 4 -5.47 -0.72 -9.57
N ALA A 5 -4.35 -0.95 -10.25
CA ALA A 5 -4.30 -1.31 -11.66
C ALA A 5 -3.50 -2.60 -11.84
N GLY A 6 -3.80 -3.36 -12.90
CA GLY A 6 -3.11 -4.60 -13.23
C GLY A 6 -4.03 -5.82 -13.27
N ASP A 7 -3.42 -6.99 -13.40
CA ASP A 7 -4.13 -8.27 -13.56
C ASP A 7 -4.09 -9.10 -12.25
N HIS A 8 -4.39 -10.39 -12.32
CA HIS A 8 -4.38 -11.29 -11.16
C HIS A 8 -2.96 -11.73 -10.75
N ILE A 9 -1.95 -11.50 -11.60
CA ILE A 9 -0.56 -11.89 -11.41
C ILE A 9 0.28 -10.69 -10.95
N ARG A 10 0.01 -9.50 -11.48
CA ARG A 10 0.74 -8.27 -11.25
C ARG A 10 -0.24 -7.14 -11.02
N ARG A 11 -0.37 -6.72 -9.76
CA ARG A 11 -1.09 -5.52 -9.37
C ARG A 11 -0.14 -4.43 -8.90
N VAL A 12 -0.52 -3.20 -9.19
CA VAL A 12 0.14 -1.98 -8.76
C VAL A 12 -0.90 -1.12 -8.08
N ALA A 13 -0.60 -0.66 -6.87
CA ALA A 13 -1.47 0.31 -6.19
C ALA A 13 -0.90 1.71 -6.36
N ILE A 14 -1.77 2.69 -6.63
CA ILE A 14 -1.38 4.09 -6.71
C ILE A 14 -1.86 4.79 -5.43
N VAL A 15 -0.90 5.36 -4.70
CA VAL A 15 -1.18 6.19 -3.53
C VAL A 15 -0.84 7.63 -3.82
N GLU A 16 -1.57 8.53 -3.16
CA GLU A 16 -1.35 9.97 -3.22
C GLU A 16 -0.90 10.42 -1.82
N ASP A 17 0.14 11.24 -1.79
CA ASP A 17 0.59 11.91 -0.57
C ASP A 17 -0.08 13.30 -0.41
N VAL A 18 0.06 13.93 0.75
CA VAL A 18 -0.51 15.26 1.08
C VAL A 18 -0.11 16.36 0.10
N ALA A 19 1.02 16.20 -0.61
CA ALA A 19 1.50 17.10 -1.65
C ALA A 19 0.90 16.83 -3.05
N LYS A 20 -0.16 16.00 -3.15
CA LYS A 20 -0.77 15.53 -4.41
C LYS A 20 0.20 14.83 -5.36
N LYS A 21 1.25 14.22 -4.82
CA LYS A 21 2.19 13.38 -5.58
C LYS A 21 1.70 11.94 -5.57
N PHE A 22 1.70 11.32 -6.74
CA PHE A 22 1.32 9.92 -6.92
C PHE A 22 2.55 9.02 -6.88
N TYR A 23 2.47 7.95 -6.09
CA TYR A 23 3.52 6.93 -5.97
C TYR A 23 2.96 5.55 -6.32
N PRO A 24 3.59 4.83 -7.27
CA PRO A 24 3.25 3.44 -7.53
C PRO A 24 3.82 2.54 -6.43
N LEU A 25 2.99 1.63 -5.94
CA LEU A 25 3.34 0.62 -4.97
C LEU A 25 3.33 -0.75 -5.61
N PHE A 26 4.39 -1.50 -5.37
CA PHE A 26 4.56 -2.87 -5.75
C PHE A 26 4.69 -3.74 -4.49
N LYS A 27 4.51 -5.04 -4.65
CA LYS A 27 4.82 -5.98 -3.57
C LYS A 27 6.29 -5.83 -3.18
N GLY A 28 6.55 -5.59 -1.90
CA GLY A 28 7.87 -5.34 -1.34
C GLY A 28 8.28 -3.88 -1.23
N THR A 29 7.53 -2.94 -1.82
CA THR A 29 7.80 -1.49 -1.67
C THR A 29 7.67 -1.06 -0.21
N PHE A 30 8.59 -0.20 0.25
CA PHE A 30 8.50 0.44 1.55
C PHE A 30 7.68 1.74 1.46
N ILE A 31 6.77 1.95 2.40
CA ILE A 31 5.83 3.06 2.46
C ILE A 31 5.60 3.50 3.92
N GLY A 32 5.30 4.79 4.09
CA GLY A 32 4.92 5.37 5.36
C GLY A 32 6.12 5.65 6.26
N LEU A 33 5.86 6.37 7.36
CA LEU A 33 6.91 6.80 8.30
C LEU A 33 7.44 5.66 9.18
N LYS A 34 6.75 4.51 9.20
CA LYS A 34 7.07 3.35 10.06
C LYS A 34 7.74 2.20 9.30
N ASN A 35 8.42 2.50 8.19
CA ASN A 35 9.03 1.49 7.31
C ASN A 35 8.06 0.35 6.95
N GLY A 36 6.81 0.71 6.65
CA GLY A 36 5.79 -0.25 6.26
C GLY A 36 6.18 -0.94 4.96
N ARG A 37 6.10 -2.26 4.89
CA ARG A 37 6.39 -3.02 3.68
C ARG A 37 5.10 -3.54 3.07
N VAL A 38 4.88 -3.27 1.79
CA VAL A 38 3.74 -3.85 1.07
C VAL A 38 3.94 -5.36 0.94
N VAL A 39 3.06 -6.14 1.53
CA VAL A 39 3.12 -7.61 1.48
C VAL A 39 2.16 -8.19 0.46
N GLU A 40 1.05 -7.51 0.17
CA GLU A 40 0.06 -7.99 -0.80
C GLU A 40 -0.74 -6.84 -1.40
N ILE A 41 -1.12 -6.98 -2.67
CA ILE A 41 -1.99 -6.03 -3.36
C ILE A 41 -3.18 -6.83 -3.89
N MET A 42 -4.35 -6.60 -3.30
CA MET A 42 -5.60 -7.22 -3.72
C MET A 42 -6.34 -6.31 -4.72
N SER A 43 -7.53 -6.69 -5.17
CA SER A 43 -8.34 -5.87 -6.08
C SER A 43 -8.95 -4.64 -5.41
N ASP A 44 -9.13 -4.68 -4.09
CA ASP A 44 -9.84 -3.65 -3.32
C ASP A 44 -9.00 -3.02 -2.19
N ARG A 45 -7.83 -3.59 -1.90
CA ARG A 45 -6.99 -3.20 -0.76
C ARG A 45 -5.51 -3.51 -0.96
N VAL A 46 -4.66 -2.82 -0.22
CA VAL A 46 -3.23 -3.10 -0.09
C VAL A 46 -2.94 -3.49 1.36
N ILE A 47 -2.21 -4.58 1.55
CA ILE A 47 -1.78 -5.04 2.87
C ILE A 47 -0.34 -4.60 3.06
N VAL A 48 -0.11 -3.86 4.14
CA VAL A 48 1.20 -3.34 4.56
C VAL A 48 1.54 -3.91 5.93
N GLU A 49 2.76 -4.37 6.09
CA GLU A 49 3.31 -4.75 7.40
C GLU A 49 4.25 -3.65 7.89
N GLU A 50 3.85 -2.98 8.96
CA GLU A 50 4.67 -2.01 9.67
C GLU A 50 5.40 -2.71 10.82
N ARG A 51 6.67 -2.38 10.99
CA ARG A 51 7.46 -2.85 12.14
C ARG A 51 7.59 -1.71 13.13
N GLU A 52 6.78 -1.78 14.18
CA GLU A 52 6.91 -0.89 15.33
C GLU A 52 7.49 -1.72 16.47
N ALA A 53 8.80 -1.58 16.72
CA ALA A 53 9.56 -2.41 17.66
C ALA A 53 9.48 -3.93 17.35
N LYS A 54 9.41 -4.79 18.38
CA LYS A 54 9.36 -6.26 18.25
C LYS A 54 8.02 -6.79 17.72
N ILE A 55 7.05 -5.92 17.40
CA ILE A 55 5.68 -6.32 17.05
C ILE A 55 5.42 -5.94 15.59
N ALA A 56 5.11 -6.94 14.77
CA ALA A 56 4.64 -6.72 13.40
C ALA A 56 3.16 -6.30 13.43
N LYS A 57 2.85 -5.10 12.91
CA LYS A 57 1.49 -4.59 12.79
C LYS A 57 1.05 -4.65 11.33
N ARG A 58 -0.12 -5.24 11.08
CA ARG A 58 -0.73 -5.27 9.75
C ARG A 58 -1.66 -4.07 9.58
N VAL A 59 -1.42 -3.31 8.53
CA VAL A 59 -2.21 -2.15 8.12
C VAL A 59 -2.83 -2.44 6.77
N ILE A 60 -4.13 -2.18 6.64
CA ILE A 60 -4.88 -2.38 5.40
C ILE A 60 -5.22 -1.00 4.83
N LEU A 61 -4.64 -0.67 3.68
CA LEU A 61 -5.00 0.52 2.93
C LEU A 61 -6.19 0.19 2.03
N LYS A 62 -7.29 0.90 2.21
CA LYS A 62 -8.50 0.77 1.37
C LYS A 62 -8.58 1.90 0.35
N LEU A 63 -9.28 1.64 -0.75
CA LEU A 63 -9.56 2.66 -1.75
C LEU A 63 -10.35 3.80 -1.08
N ARG A 64 -9.96 5.05 -1.32
CA ARG A 64 -10.76 6.19 -0.85
C ARG A 64 -12.08 6.13 -1.61
N LYS A 65 -13.19 5.91 -0.88
CA LYS A 65 -14.53 6.14 -1.41
C LYS A 65 -14.85 7.60 -1.13
N ASP A 66 -15.18 8.35 -2.17
CA ASP A 66 -15.82 9.65 -2.03
C ASP A 66 -17.26 9.50 -1.55
#